data_AF-A0A914S7U2-F1
#
_entry.id   AF-A0A914S7U2-F1
#
_cell.length_a   1.000
_cell.length_b   1.000
_cell.length_c   1.000
_cell.angle_alpha   90.00
_cell.angle_beta   90.00
_cell.angle_gamma   90.00
#
_symmetry.space_group_name_H-M   'P 1'
#
loop_
_entity.id
_entity.type
_entity.pdbx_description
1 polymer ?
#
loop_
_entity_poly.entity_id
_entity_poly.type
_entity_poly.pdbx_seq_one_letter_code
_entity_poly.pdbx_strand_id
1 'polypeptide(L)'
;MISNVREFIKLQEVPKELAERVMDYVVSTWAMTKGIDTNKVLSYCPKDMKADICVHLNRKVFNEHACFRLASDGCLRQLAIHLEVSGRSRLFRIKNGCSIL
;
A
#
# COMPACT_ATOMS: atom_id res chain seq x y z
N MET A 1 13.34 7.58 -12.46
CA MET A 1 13.14 6.57 -11.39
C MET A 1 13.67 5.20 -11.81
N ILE A 2 13.10 4.55 -12.83
CA ILE A 2 13.56 3.21 -13.29
C ILE A 2 15.03 3.22 -13.74
N SER A 3 15.48 4.28 -14.43
CA SER A 3 16.88 4.42 -14.87
C SER A 3 17.87 4.42 -13.69
N ASN A 4 17.56 5.16 -12.62
CA ASN A 4 18.40 5.24 -11.42
C ASN A 4 18.50 3.89 -10.68
N VAL A 5 17.39 3.15 -10.62
CA VAL A 5 17.38 1.80 -10.01
C VAL A 5 18.23 0.83 -10.84
N ARG A 6 18.13 0.90 -12.17
CA ARG A 6 18.92 0.06 -13.07
C ARG A 6 20.41 0.37 -12.98
N GLU A 7 20.78 1.63 -12.82
CA GLU A 7 22.15 2.07 -12.61
C GLU A 7 22.69 1.59 -11.25
N PHE A 8 21.90 1.71 -10.18
CA PHE A 8 22.24 1.17 -8.86
C PHE A 8 22.51 -0.34 -8.90
N ILE A 9 21.64 -1.12 -9.56
CA ILE A 9 21.79 -2.56 -9.73
C ILE A 9 23.12 -2.91 -10.42
N LYS A 10 23.49 -2.13 -11.45
CA LYS A 10 24.76 -2.32 -12.17
C LYS A 10 25.97 -1.96 -11.32
N LEU A 11 25.91 -0.83 -10.60
CA LEU A 11 27.03 -0.34 -9.77
C LEU A 11 27.31 -1.24 -8.57
N GLN A 12 26.30 -1.93 -8.06
CA GLN A 12 26.41 -2.82 -6.90
C GLN A 12 26.54 -4.29 -7.28
N GLU A 13 26.69 -4.60 -8.58
CA GLU A 13 26.84 -5.97 -9.11
C GLU A 13 25.79 -6.95 -8.56
N VAL A 14 24.54 -6.50 -8.46
CA VAL A 14 23.45 -7.28 -7.87
C VAL A 14 23.19 -8.54 -8.72
N PRO A 15 23.07 -9.74 -8.11
CA PRO A 15 22.77 -10.97 -8.83
C PRO A 15 21.50 -10.84 -9.69
N LYS A 16 21.54 -11.41 -10.90
CA LYS A 16 20.49 -11.26 -11.92
C LYS A 16 19.08 -11.56 -11.39
N GLU A 17 18.93 -12.65 -10.63
CA GLU A 17 17.64 -13.05 -10.05
C GLU A 17 17.07 -11.99 -9.09
N LEU A 18 17.93 -11.38 -8.26
CA LEU A 18 17.52 -10.32 -7.34
C LEU A 18 17.22 -9.02 -8.09
N ALA A 19 18.04 -8.69 -9.09
CA ALA A 19 17.84 -7.53 -9.94
C ALA A 19 16.48 -7.56 -10.66
N GLU A 20 16.10 -8.71 -11.22
CA GLU A 20 14.79 -8.91 -11.85
C GLU A 20 13.66 -8.68 -10.84
N ARG A 21 13.74 -9.28 -9.65
CA ARG A 21 12.73 -9.09 -8.58
C ARG A 21 12.60 -7.63 -8.14
N VAL A 22 13.71 -6.92 -8.00
CA VAL A 22 13.72 -5.50 -7.62
C VAL A 22 13.07 -4.65 -8.71
N MET A 23 13.44 -4.86 -9.97
CA MET A 23 12.85 -4.14 -11.10
C MET A 23 11.35 -4.39 -11.21
N ASP A 24 10.94 -5.64 -11.06
CA ASP A 24 9.54 -6.03 -11.14
C ASP A 24 8.71 -5.41 -10.01
N TYR A 25 9.27 -5.32 -8.80
CA TYR A 25 8.68 -4.61 -7.67
C TYR A 25 8.53 -3.11 -7.95
N VAL A 26 9.58 -2.45 -8.45
CA VAL A 26 9.57 -1.00 -8.73
C VAL A 26 8.56 -0.66 -9.83
N VAL A 27 8.55 -1.41 -10.93
CA VAL A 27 7.61 -1.21 -12.03
C VAL A 27 6.17 -1.44 -11.57
N SER A 28 5.92 -2.52 -10.84
CA SER A 28 4.58 -2.82 -10.30
C SER A 28 4.11 -1.73 -9.33
N THR A 29 5.00 -1.27 -8.44
CA THR A 29 4.70 -0.22 -7.46
C THR A 29 4.39 1.09 -8.15
N TRP A 30 5.17 1.47 -9.17
CA TRP A 30 4.90 2.67 -9.97
C TRP A 30 3.57 2.57 -10.72
N ALA A 31 3.27 1.42 -11.32
CA ALA A 31 2.01 1.21 -12.03
C ALA A 31 0.79 1.40 -11.12
N MET A 32 0.91 1.00 -9.84
CA MET A 32 -0.13 1.10 -8.82
C MET A 32 -0.26 2.50 -8.21
N THR A 33 0.86 3.05 -7.74
CA THR A 33 0.88 4.28 -6.94
C THR A 33 0.95 5.53 -7.81
N LYS A 34 1.38 5.40 -9.07
CA LYS A 34 1.69 6.50 -9.98
C LYS A 34 2.68 7.52 -9.38
N GLY A 35 3.51 7.07 -8.43
CA GLY A 35 4.47 7.94 -7.72
C GLY A 35 3.88 8.76 -6.57
N ILE A 36 2.63 8.51 -6.17
CA ILE A 36 1.99 9.21 -5.06
C ILE A 36 2.39 8.54 -3.74
N ASP A 37 3.06 9.31 -2.88
CA ASP A 37 3.29 8.92 -1.49
C ASP A 37 2.05 9.22 -0.64
N THR A 38 1.22 8.19 -0.46
CA THR A 38 -0.02 8.29 0.32
C THR A 38 0.24 8.75 1.75
N ASN A 39 1.34 8.32 2.40
CA ASN A 39 1.63 8.72 3.78
C ASN A 39 1.96 10.20 3.87
N LYS A 40 2.72 10.72 2.90
CA LYS A 40 3.02 12.14 2.81
C LYS A 40 1.75 12.96 2.56
N VAL A 41 0.89 12.52 1.63
CA VAL A 41 -0.41 13.19 1.38
C VAL A 41 -1.26 13.23 2.66
N LEU A 42 -1.40 12.10 3.35
CA LEU A 42 -2.17 12.00 4.60
C LEU A 42 -1.54 12.79 5.76
N SER A 43 -0.26 13.14 5.70
CA SER A 43 0.40 13.96 6.71
C SER A 43 -0.02 15.44 6.67
N TYR A 44 -0.52 15.91 5.52
CA TYR A 44 -1.09 17.25 5.40
C TYR A 44 -2.52 17.33 5.94
N CYS A 45 -3.19 16.20 6.12
CA CYS A 45 -4.56 16.14 6.60
C CYS A 45 -4.61 16.12 8.14
N PRO A 46 -5.58 16.81 8.78
CA PRO A 46 -5.84 16.66 10.20
C PRO A 46 -6.30 15.23 10.54
N LYS A 47 -6.16 14.83 11.82
CA LYS A 47 -6.38 13.44 12.27
C LYS A 47 -7.76 12.90 11.89
N ASP A 48 -8.82 13.68 12.05
CA ASP A 48 -10.19 13.25 11.73
C ASP A 48 -10.38 12.98 10.24
N MET A 49 -9.89 13.90 9.40
CA MET A 49 -9.95 13.76 7.93
C MET A 49 -9.10 12.60 7.44
N LYS A 50 -7.91 12.40 8.03
CA LYS A 50 -7.08 11.23 7.76
C LYS A 50 -7.82 9.94 8.08
N ALA A 51 -8.55 9.89 9.19
CA ALA A 51 -9.34 8.72 9.57
C ALA A 51 -10.42 8.40 8.52
N ASP A 52 -11.16 9.41 8.07
CA ASP A 52 -12.18 9.26 7.02
C ASP A 52 -11.60 8.76 5.70
N ILE A 53 -10.47 9.34 5.27
CA ILE A 53 -9.79 8.91 4.05
C ILE A 53 -9.32 7.46 4.19
N CYS A 54 -8.71 7.10 5.32
CA CYS A 54 -8.28 5.71 5.57
C CYS A 54 -9.46 4.73 5.52
N VAL A 55 -10.62 5.09 6.08
CA VAL A 55 -11.83 4.26 6.02
C VAL A 55 -12.28 4.07 4.57
N HIS A 56 -12.31 5.15 3.78
CA HIS A 56 -12.68 5.09 2.37
C HIS A 56 -11.73 4.21 1.54
N LEU A 57 -10.42 4.31 1.77
CA LEU A 57 -9.41 3.50 1.10
C LEU A 57 -9.57 2.00 1.40
N ASN A 58 -10.05 1.67 2.61
CA ASN A 58 -10.25 0.29 3.07
C ASN A 58 -11.71 -0.19 2.97
N ARG A 59 -12.62 0.59 2.37
CA ARG A 59 -14.06 0.28 2.32
C ARG A 59 -14.40 -1.09 1.75
N LYS A 60 -13.61 -1.62 0.81
CA LYS A 60 -13.82 -2.97 0.28
C LYS A 60 -13.65 -4.02 1.37
N VAL A 61 -12.59 -3.91 2.17
CA VAL A 61 -12.34 -4.82 3.30
C VAL A 61 -13.46 -4.73 4.33
N PHE A 62 -13.89 -3.51 4.68
CA PHE A 62 -14.94 -3.32 5.68
C PHE A 62 -16.33 -3.75 5.20
N ASN A 63 -16.61 -3.63 3.90
CA ASN A 63 -17.92 -4.01 3.34
C ASN A 63 -18.00 -5.48 2.91
N GLU A 64 -16.89 -6.09 2.49
CA GLU A 64 -16.87 -7.48 2.00
C GLU A 64 -16.80 -8.50 3.15
N HIS A 65 -16.24 -8.14 4.31
CA HIS A 65 -16.10 -9.05 5.44
C HIS A 65 -17.16 -8.81 6.52
N ALA A 66 -17.92 -9.88 6.83
CA ALA A 66 -18.97 -9.85 7.85
C ALA A 66 -18.47 -9.48 9.26
N CYS A 67 -17.18 -9.68 9.56
CA CYS A 67 -16.60 -9.35 10.87
C CYS A 67 -16.61 -7.85 11.18
N PHE A 68 -16.70 -6.97 10.18
CA PHE A 68 -16.74 -5.51 10.38
C PHE A 68 -18.16 -4.93 10.38
N ARG A 69 -19.19 -5.75 10.11
CA ARG A 69 -20.58 -5.28 9.98
C ARG A 69 -21.14 -4.68 11.27
N LEU A 70 -20.65 -5.11 12.42
CA LEU A 70 -21.08 -4.62 13.74
C LEU A 70 -20.06 -3.68 14.39
N ALA A 71 -18.97 -3.35 13.69
CA ALA A 71 -17.97 -2.42 14.21
C ALA A 71 -18.53 -1.00 14.19
N SER A 72 -18.30 -0.26 15.28
CA SER A 72 -18.66 1.16 15.34
C SER A 72 -17.77 2.01 14.42
N ASP A 73 -18.25 3.19 14.01
CA ASP A 73 -17.46 4.13 13.21
C ASP A 73 -16.12 4.49 13.86
N GLY A 74 -16.10 4.66 15.18
CA GLY A 74 -14.86 4.91 15.94
C GLY A 74 -13.86 3.75 15.84
N CYS A 75 -14.36 2.51 15.88
CA CYS A 75 -13.54 1.30 15.72
C CYS A 75 -12.96 1.21 14.29
N LEU A 76 -13.80 1.43 13.27
CA LEU A 76 -13.39 1.40 11.87
C LEU A 76 -12.35 2.49 11.55
N ARG A 77 -12.54 3.71 12.07
CA ARG A 77 -11.58 4.81 11.94
C ARG A 77 -10.22 4.45 12.51
N GLN A 78 -10.19 3.91 13.73
CA GLN A 78 -8.94 3.53 14.38
C GLN A 78 -8.26 2.40 13.60
N LEU A 79 -9.01 1.36 13.24
CA LEU A 79 -8.49 0.23 12.48
C LEU A 79 -7.94 0.65 11.12
N ALA A 80 -8.65 1.51 10.40
CA ALA A 80 -8.25 1.99 9.08
C ALA A 80 -6.92 2.77 9.10
N ILE A 81 -6.70 3.58 10.14
CA ILE A 81 -5.42 4.29 10.33
C ILE A 81 -4.28 3.28 10.50
N HIS A 82 -4.49 2.22 11.29
CA HIS A 82 -3.48 1.17 11.48
C HIS A 82 -3.20 0.36 10.20
N LEU A 83 -4.21 0.13 9.36
CA LEU A 83 -4.06 -0.60 8.09
C LEU A 83 -3.27 0.18 7.04
N GLU A 84 -3.48 1.51 6.92
CA GLU A 84 -2.73 2.33 5.95
C GLU A 84 -1.25 2.48 6.32
N VAL A 85 -0.93 2.62 7.61
CA VAL A 85 0.46 2.79 8.09
C VAL A 85 1.33 1.59 7.74
N SER A 86 0.76 0.40 7.62
CA SER A 86 1.53 -0.81 7.33
C SER A 86 2.01 -0.90 5.87
N GLY A 87 1.43 -0.13 4.94
CA GLY A 87 1.96 0.20 3.59
C GLY A 87 2.32 -0.94 2.61
N ARG A 88 2.43 -2.18 3.07
CA ARG A 88 3.02 -3.31 2.33
C ARG A 88 1.97 -4.18 1.63
N SER A 89 0.70 -4.03 2.00
CA SER A 89 -0.32 -5.03 1.65
C SER A 89 -0.97 -4.81 0.27
N ARG A 90 -0.82 -3.65 -0.38
CA ARG A 90 -1.47 -3.41 -1.69
C ARG A 90 -0.78 -4.11 -2.86
N LEU A 91 0.56 -4.18 -2.88
CA LEU A 91 1.29 -4.80 -3.98
C LEU A 91 1.27 -6.34 -3.94
N PHE A 92 1.33 -6.92 -2.74
CA PHE A 92 1.24 -8.38 -2.56
C PHE A 92 -0.18 -8.92 -2.77
N ARG A 93 -1.24 -8.15 -2.45
CA ARG A 93 -2.64 -8.55 -2.64
C ARG A 93 -3.00 -8.81 -4.11
N ILE A 94 -2.44 -8.05 -5.06
CA ILE A 94 -2.82 -8.16 -6.47
C ILE A 94 -2.07 -9.27 -7.20
N LYS A 95 -0.79 -9.51 -6.87
CA LYS A 95 -0.01 -10.60 -7.52
C LYS A 95 -0.38 -12.01 -7.06
N ASN A 96 -0.94 -12.18 -5.86
CA ASN A 96 -1.21 -13.51 -5.31
C ASN A 96 -2.70 -13.91 -5.27
N GLY A 97 -3.60 -13.11 -5.87
CA GLY A 97 -5.04 -13.41 -5.84
C GLY A 97 -5.60 -13.65 -4.43
N CYS A 98 -4.89 -13.16 -3.41
CA CYS A 98 -5.17 -13.49 -2.03
C CYS A 98 -6.25 -12.54 -1.52
N SER A 99 -7.49 -13.01 -1.59
CA SER A 99 -8.62 -12.46 -0.85
C SER A 99 -8.31 -12.57 0.65
N ILE A 100 -7.70 -11.51 1.17
CA ILE A 100 -7.82 -11.01 2.53
C ILE A 100 -7.75 -12.09 3.63
N LEU A 101 -6.54 -12.34 4.12
CA LEU A 101 -6.20 -12.55 5.53
C LEU A 101 -4.87 -11.83 5.79
#